data_AF-A0A1G0MBU3-F1
#
_entry.id   AF-A0A1G0MBU3-F1
#
_cell.length_a   1.000
_cell.length_b   1.000
_cell.length_c   1.000
_cell.angle_alpha   90.00
_cell.angle_beta   90.00
_cell.angle_gamma   90.00
#
_symmetry.space_group_name_H-M   'P 1'
#
loop_
_entity.id
_entity.type
_entity.pdbx_description
1 polymer ?
#
loop_
_entity_poly.entity_id
_entity_poly.type
_entity_poly.pdbx_seq_one_letter_code
_entity_poly.pdbx_strand_id
1 'polypeptide(L)'
;MRLIQAEVNARQGNLQAALDLVNQVRTPCTSVLAEPVACLPALTLGQVSTQAAMLDQILKERDYELYLQGVRWSDLRRFNKPLKYPYMMTPQTECERNANAPDEVCLAFTE
;
A
#
# COMPACT_ATOMS: atom_id res chain seq x y z
N MET A 1 6.71 -7.20 -6.15
CA MET A 1 5.53 -7.32 -7.06
C MET A 1 4.45 -8.31 -6.60
N ARG A 2 4.77 -9.36 -5.83
CA ARG A 2 3.79 -10.39 -5.39
C ARG A 2 2.57 -9.82 -4.65
N LEU A 3 2.76 -8.87 -3.73
CA LEU A 3 1.66 -8.29 -2.95
C LEU A 3 0.68 -7.43 -3.77
N ILE A 4 1.11 -6.84 -4.90
CA ILE A 4 0.19 -6.16 -5.83
C ILE A 4 -0.65 -7.19 -6.58
N GLN A 5 -0.05 -8.30 -7.03
CA GLN A 5 -0.79 -9.39 -7.65
C GLN A 5 -1.78 -10.04 -6.67
N ALA A 6 -1.39 -10.17 -5.40
CA ALA A 6 -2.28 -10.65 -4.34
C ALA A 6 -3.48 -9.71 -4.15
N GLU A 7 -3.25 -8.39 -4.16
CA GLU A 7 -4.32 -7.39 -4.08
C GLU A 7 -5.31 -7.53 -5.24
N VAL A 8 -4.82 -7.69 -6.48
CA VAL A 8 -5.68 -7.88 -7.66
C VAL A 8 -6.54 -9.13 -7.50
N ASN A 9 -5.93 -10.27 -7.12
CA ASN A 9 -6.67 -11.52 -6.88
C ASN A 9 -7.73 -11.35 -5.78
N ALA A 10 -7.37 -10.71 -4.66
CA ALA A 10 -8.31 -10.44 -3.58
C ALA A 10 -9.48 -9.55 -4.06
N ARG A 11 -9.21 -8.48 -4.82
CA ARG A 11 -10.24 -7.59 -5.40
C ARG A 11 -11.18 -8.31 -6.38
N GLN A 12 -10.70 -9.36 -7.05
CA GLN A 12 -11.51 -10.22 -7.93
C GLN A 12 -12.25 -11.35 -7.19
N GLY A 13 -12.05 -11.50 -5.88
CA GLY A 13 -12.66 -12.58 -5.07
C GLY A 13 -11.86 -13.89 -5.06
N ASN A 14 -10.69 -13.95 -5.71
CA ASN A 14 -9.83 -15.12 -5.78
C ASN A 14 -8.93 -15.23 -4.52
N LEU A 15 -9.55 -15.50 -3.36
CA LEU A 15 -8.85 -15.46 -2.07
C LEU A 15 -7.74 -16.52 -1.93
N GLN A 16 -7.90 -17.70 -2.51
CA GLN A 16 -6.85 -18.73 -2.46
C GLN A 16 -5.59 -18.27 -3.21
N ALA A 17 -5.75 -17.74 -4.43
CA ALA A 17 -4.62 -17.22 -5.20
C ALA A 17 -3.94 -16.02 -4.52
N ALA A 18 -4.72 -15.16 -3.86
CA ALA A 18 -4.18 -14.07 -3.05
C ALA A 18 -3.38 -14.59 -1.84
N LEU A 19 -3.91 -15.61 -1.14
CA LEU A 19 -3.25 -16.24 0.01
C LEU A 19 -1.91 -16.86 -0.39
N ASP A 20 -1.86 -17.58 -1.50
CA ASP A 20 -0.64 -18.23 -1.99
C ASP A 20 0.46 -17.19 -2.24
N LEU A 21 0.12 -16.05 -2.85
CA LEU A 21 1.04 -14.94 -3.09
C LEU A 21 1.48 -14.23 -1.80
N VAL A 22 0.59 -14.07 -0.81
CA VAL A 22 0.93 -13.53 0.51
C VAL A 22 1.91 -14.46 1.23
N ASN A 23 1.64 -15.76 1.23
CA ASN A 23 2.49 -16.74 1.88
C ASN A 23 3.88 -16.84 1.24
N GLN A 24 4.01 -16.60 -0.07
CA GLN A 24 5.32 -16.50 -0.73
C GLN A 24 6.20 -15.33 -0.25
N VAL A 25 5.62 -14.32 0.40
CA VAL A 25 6.38 -13.22 1.03
C VAL A 25 6.60 -13.51 2.52
N ARG A 26 5.61 -14.13 3.16
CA ARG A 26 5.57 -14.34 4.60
C ARG A 26 6.48 -15.47 5.11
N THR A 27 6.61 -16.57 4.36
CA THR A 27 7.28 -17.79 4.83
C THR A 27 8.78 -17.91 4.59
N PRO A 28 9.42 -17.24 3.61
CA PRO A 28 10.86 -17.36 3.42
C PRO A 28 11.65 -17.00 4.69
N CYS A 29 12.58 -17.87 5.08
CA CYS A 29 13.52 -17.66 6.19
C CYS A 29 14.95 -17.42 5.72
N THR A 30 15.19 -17.45 4.40
CA THR A 30 16.48 -17.20 3.76
C THR A 30 16.24 -16.45 2.46
N SER A 31 17.22 -15.66 2.04
CA SER A 31 17.28 -15.06 0.71
C SER A 31 18.68 -15.22 0.13
N VAL A 32 18.76 -15.24 -1.20
CA VAL A 32 20.03 -15.23 -1.95
C VAL A 32 20.71 -13.87 -1.82
N LEU A 33 19.92 -12.81 -1.65
CA LEU A 33 20.41 -11.46 -1.36
C LEU A 33 20.47 -11.26 0.16
N ALA A 34 21.37 -10.39 0.63
CA ALA A 34 21.43 -9.96 2.02
C ALA A 34 20.28 -9.00 2.37
N GLU A 35 19.05 -9.43 2.13
CA GLU A 35 17.82 -8.69 2.36
C GLU A 35 17.08 -9.23 3.58
N PRO A 36 16.26 -8.39 4.25
CA PRO A 36 15.38 -8.85 5.31
C PRO A 36 14.41 -9.90 4.80
N VAL A 37 14.16 -10.94 5.60
CA VAL A 37 13.16 -11.99 5.33
C VAL A 37 12.20 -12.08 6.49
N ALA A 38 10.94 -12.43 6.22
CA ALA A 38 9.90 -12.44 7.24
C ALA A 38 10.02 -13.64 8.20
N CYS A 39 10.29 -14.85 7.67
CA CYS A 39 10.32 -16.11 8.42
C CYS A 39 9.11 -16.31 9.36
N LEU A 40 7.91 -16.02 8.86
CA LEU A 40 6.66 -16.14 9.61
C LEU A 40 5.87 -17.37 9.14
N PRO A 41 5.03 -17.97 10.03
CA PRO A 41 4.14 -19.05 9.63
C PRO A 41 3.21 -18.63 8.50
N ALA A 42 2.92 -19.57 7.60
CA ALA A 42 1.92 -19.40 6.56
C ALA A 42 0.55 -19.09 7.19
N LEU A 43 -0.17 -18.17 6.55
CA LEU A 43 -1.57 -17.93 6.86
C LEU A 43 -2.45 -18.98 6.19
N THR A 44 -3.62 -19.18 6.77
CA THR A 44 -4.68 -20.05 6.25
C THR A 44 -5.87 -19.21 5.81
N LEU A 45 -6.70 -19.74 4.90
CA LEU A 45 -7.95 -19.06 4.50
C LEU A 45 -8.86 -18.78 5.69
N GLY A 46 -8.84 -19.60 6.75
CA GLY A 46 -9.63 -19.34 7.96
C GLY A 46 -9.26 -18.02 8.66
N GLN A 47 -7.99 -17.61 8.58
CA GLN A 47 -7.50 -16.36 9.18
C GLN A 47 -7.80 -15.12 8.33
N VAL A 48 -8.02 -15.30 7.02
CA VAL A 48 -8.27 -14.23 6.03
C VAL A 48 -9.46 -14.62 5.14
N SER A 49 -10.57 -14.98 5.78
CA SER A 49 -11.72 -15.64 5.14
C SER A 49 -12.61 -14.72 4.31
N THR A 50 -12.41 -13.40 4.42
CA THR A 50 -13.16 -12.40 3.66
C THR A 50 -12.22 -11.58 2.79
N GLN A 51 -12.77 -11.01 1.71
CA GLN A 51 -12.03 -10.07 0.86
C GLN A 51 -11.45 -8.91 1.68
N ALA A 52 -12.22 -8.34 2.61
CA ALA A 52 -11.75 -7.25 3.46
C ALA A 52 -10.59 -7.69 4.36
N ALA A 53 -10.69 -8.85 5.01
CA ALA A 53 -9.61 -9.39 5.85
C ALA A 53 -8.33 -9.69 5.05
N MET A 54 -8.48 -10.23 3.83
CA MET A 54 -7.35 -10.46 2.93
C MET A 54 -6.68 -9.14 2.51
N LEU A 55 -7.48 -8.12 2.15
CA LEU A 55 -6.97 -6.80 1.78
C LEU A 55 -6.25 -6.12 2.95
N ASP A 56 -6.80 -6.19 4.16
CA ASP A 56 -6.16 -5.65 5.36
C ASP A 56 -4.84 -6.37 5.67
N GLN A 57 -4.81 -7.70 5.50
CA GLN A 57 -3.59 -8.47 5.65
C GLN A 57 -2.54 -8.09 4.58
N ILE A 58 -2.94 -7.96 3.31
CA ILE A 58 -2.04 -7.53 2.23
C ILE A 58 -1.46 -6.16 2.54
N LEU A 59 -2.28 -5.22 3.00
CA LEU A 59 -1.81 -3.89 3.40
C LEU A 59 -0.79 -3.98 4.54
N LYS A 60 -1.03 -4.84 5.53
CA LYS A 60 -0.09 -5.07 6.63
C LYS A 60 1.24 -5.65 6.15
N GLU A 61 1.22 -6.66 5.28
CA GLU A 61 2.47 -7.22 4.74
C GLU A 61 3.25 -6.18 3.93
N ARG A 62 2.55 -5.32 3.16
CA ARG A 62 3.18 -4.24 2.40
C ARG A 62 3.89 -3.22 3.29
N ASP A 63 3.36 -2.96 4.49
CA ASP A 63 3.96 -2.02 5.44
C ASP A 63 5.34 -2.47 5.92
N TYR A 64 5.51 -3.77 6.13
CA TYR A 64 6.78 -4.36 6.55
C TYR A 64 7.72 -4.56 5.37
N GLU A 65 7.23 -5.15 4.28
CA GLU A 65 8.02 -5.46 3.09
C GLU A 65 8.64 -4.20 2.45
N LEU A 66 7.91 -3.09 2.45
CA LEU A 66 8.32 -1.84 1.81
C LEU A 66 8.69 -0.76 2.83
N TYR A 67 9.06 -1.18 4.05
CA TYR A 67 9.57 -0.28 5.07
C TYR A 67 10.78 0.53 4.53
N LEU A 68 10.82 1.82 4.87
CA LEU A 68 11.80 2.80 4.36
C LEU A 68 11.76 3.09 2.84
N GLN A 69 10.76 2.63 2.10
CA GLN A 69 10.62 2.93 0.67
C GLN A 69 9.67 4.11 0.36
N GLY A 70 9.04 4.72 1.37
CA GLY A 70 8.20 5.91 1.19
C GLY A 70 6.85 5.67 0.49
N VAL A 71 6.46 4.42 0.24
CA VAL A 71 5.24 4.08 -0.51
C VAL A 71 3.96 3.98 0.34
N ARG A 72 4.09 4.02 1.68
CA ARG A 72 2.99 3.82 2.63
C ARG A 72 1.82 4.79 2.39
N TRP A 73 2.11 6.07 2.16
CA TRP A 73 1.07 7.07 1.96
C TRP A 73 0.20 6.76 0.72
N SER A 74 0.84 6.34 -0.38
CA SER A 74 0.16 5.94 -1.61
C SER A 74 -0.69 4.67 -1.41
N ASP A 75 -0.21 3.71 -0.62
CA ASP A 75 -0.96 2.50 -0.29
C ASP A 75 -2.17 2.80 0.58
N LEU A 76 -2.02 3.62 1.64
CA LEU A 76 -3.14 4.06 2.47
C LEU A 76 -4.22 4.73 1.61
N ARG A 77 -3.83 5.60 0.68
CA ARG A 77 -4.76 6.23 -0.27
C ARG A 77 -5.49 5.20 -1.13
N ARG A 78 -4.77 4.24 -1.73
CA ARG A 78 -5.36 3.19 -2.60
C ARG A 78 -6.31 2.26 -1.84
N PHE A 79 -6.05 2.03 -0.55
CA PHE A 79 -6.90 1.23 0.33
C PHE A 79 -7.98 2.06 1.03
N ASN A 80 -8.16 3.32 0.64
CA ASN A 80 -9.13 4.25 1.20
C ASN A 80 -9.04 4.34 2.74
N LYS A 81 -7.81 4.31 3.26
CA LYS A 81 -7.53 4.47 4.69
C LYS A 81 -7.41 5.96 5.03
N PRO A 82 -7.66 6.36 6.28
CA PRO A 82 -7.53 7.74 6.71
C PRO A 82 -6.14 8.32 6.41
N LEU A 83 -6.10 9.50 5.80
CA LEU A 83 -4.88 10.27 5.53
C LEU A 83 -4.98 11.63 6.23
N LYS A 84 -3.85 12.14 6.72
CA LYS A 84 -3.78 13.51 7.26
C LYS A 84 -4.00 14.56 6.17
N TYR A 85 -3.35 14.36 5.01
CA TYR A 85 -3.51 15.21 3.84
C TYR A 85 -3.60 14.32 2.57
N PRO A 86 -4.60 14.56 1.69
CA PRO A 86 -4.82 13.74 0.49
C PRO A 86 -3.82 14.03 -0.63
N TYR A 87 -3.15 15.18 -0.59
CA TYR A 87 -2.13 15.62 -1.55
C TYR A 87 -1.01 16.38 -0.83
N MET A 88 0.17 16.45 -1.47
CA MET A 88 1.22 17.39 -1.05
C MET A 88 0.84 18.80 -1.50
N MET A 89 1.34 19.80 -0.77
CA MET A 89 1.08 21.19 -1.07
C MET A 89 1.78 21.58 -2.37
N THR A 90 1.09 22.38 -3.18
CA THR A 90 1.73 23.05 -4.31
C THR A 90 2.67 24.14 -3.78
N PRO A 91 3.91 24.23 -4.28
CA PRO A 91 4.83 25.28 -3.85
C PRO A 91 4.26 26.67 -4.12
N GLN A 92 4.42 27.60 -3.18
CA GLN A 92 3.96 28.98 -3.34
C GLN A 92 4.56 29.65 -4.58
N THR A 93 5.81 29.32 -4.94
CA THR A 93 6.47 29.83 -6.15
C THR A 93 5.76 29.43 -7.43
N GLU A 94 5.11 28.26 -7.48
CA GLU A 94 4.30 27.86 -8.64
C GLU A 94 3.06 28.76 -8.74
N CYS A 95 2.40 29.03 -7.61
CA CYS A 95 1.22 29.91 -7.58
C CYS A 95 1.55 31.36 -7.96
N GLU A 96 2.72 31.87 -7.59
CA GLU A 96 3.10 33.26 -7.87
C GLU A 96 3.65 33.47 -9.29
N ARG A 97 4.33 32.46 -9.86
CA ARG A 97 5.08 32.61 -11.12
C ARG A 97 4.41 31.95 -12.32
N ASN A 98 3.54 30.97 -12.10
CA ASN A 98 2.84 30.29 -13.18
C ASN A 98 1.43 30.89 -13.34
N ALA A 99 1.24 31.73 -14.37
CA ALA A 99 -0.05 32.32 -14.70
C ALA A 99 -1.14 31.29 -15.05
N ASN A 100 -0.77 30.04 -15.32
CA ASN A 100 -1.70 28.94 -15.59
C ASN A 100 -1.91 28.02 -14.36
N ALA A 101 -1.37 28.36 -13.19
CA ALA A 101 -1.61 27.59 -11.98
C ALA A 101 -3.11 27.67 -11.62
N PRO A 102 -3.81 26.54 -11.41
CA PRO A 102 -5.22 26.57 -11.06
C PRO A 102 -5.43 27.17 -9.66
N ASP A 103 -6.34 28.15 -9.55
CA ASP A 103 -6.64 28.85 -8.29
C ASP A 103 -7.02 27.90 -7.15
N GLU A 104 -7.79 26.85 -7.46
CA GLU A 104 -8.26 25.84 -6.49
C GLU A 104 -7.11 25.14 -5.75
N VAL A 105 -5.98 24.96 -6.42
CA VAL A 105 -4.81 24.27 -5.85
C VAL A 105 -3.94 25.23 -5.02
N CYS A 106 -4.02 26.53 -5.32
CA CYS A 106 -3.26 27.59 -4.65
C CYS A 106 -3.94 28.16 -3.39
N LEU A 107 -5.24 27.91 -3.19
CA LEU A 107 -6.04 28.45 -2.08
C LEU A 107 -6.31 27.45 -0.93
N ALA A 108 -5.75 26.25 -0.98
CA ALA A 108 -6.13 25.10 -0.13
C ALA A 108 -5.89 25.23 1.40
N PHE A 109 -5.60 26.43 1.93
CA PHE A 109 -5.28 26.67 3.35
C PHE A 109 -5.90 27.97 3.93
N THR A 110 -7.02 28.45 3.39
CA THR A 110 -7.73 29.61 3.97
C THR A 110 -8.85 29.26 4.96
N GLU A 111 -8.96 27.99 5.38
CA GLU A 111 -9.93 27.54 6.40
C GLU A 111 -9.24 26.85 7.59
#